data_AF-A0A7J3VBL5-F1
#
_entry.id   AF-A0A7J3VBL5-F1
#
_cell.length_a   1.000
_cell.length_b   1.000
_cell.length_c   1.000
_cell.angle_alpha   90.00
_cell.angle_beta   90.00
_cell.angle_gamma   90.00
#
_symmetry.space_group_name_H-M   'P 1'
#
loop_
_entity.id
_entity.type
_entity.pdbx_description
1 polymer ?
#
loop_
_entity_poly.entity_id
_entity_poly.type
_entity_poly.pdbx_seq_one_letter_code
_entity_poly.pdbx_strand_id
1 'polypeptide(L)'
;MIDESHVAVDFIDIALSDFEASRILFDDGFYPQALFMLQQSLEKAAKAILLKLKLVDVEGLGERIRHSIRRISLESIVMKIMMEFIDSITYELLAHLNEVKLYAPSDQRIIIDKLCNELKDNVNQTIRVASSILSRTAKKRGGLYHVYGRVRVLGGRALNKIDEEVLEEINGLMSEINLKKLVNLIPSEITKTIMNLQRMMSSAMIYITSNEQRMEIHKTYEEQINKLAMKLQLAITLCMLILWYKPFEKNLSKLRYPDHKLKHSPININENTILTQWAKMIIIKIHETSVLKCIKELVEENIESTKCKEILEYLKKNLTTTSSIT
;
A
#
# COMPACT_ATOMS: atom_id res chain seq x y z
N MET A 1 -3.65 27.67 -0.23
CA MET A 1 -3.93 26.26 0.08
C MET A 1 -2.87 25.46 -0.65
N ILE A 2 -1.99 24.76 0.07
CA ILE A 2 -0.94 23.95 -0.56
C ILE A 2 -1.65 22.73 -1.16
N ASP A 3 -1.45 22.47 -2.45
CA ASP A 3 -2.01 21.28 -3.09
C ASP A 3 -1.20 20.04 -2.66
N GLU A 4 -1.82 19.21 -1.83
CA GLU A 4 -1.26 17.94 -1.33
C GLU A 4 -0.81 17.02 -2.46
N SER A 5 -1.47 17.07 -3.62
CA SER A 5 -1.14 16.25 -4.79
C SER A 5 0.20 16.69 -5.40
N HIS A 6 0.42 18.00 -5.56
CA HIS A 6 1.70 18.52 -6.05
C HIS A 6 2.85 18.19 -5.09
N VAL A 7 2.63 18.35 -3.78
CA VAL A 7 3.65 18.01 -2.78
C VAL A 7 3.98 16.52 -2.79
N ALA A 8 2.98 15.65 -3.00
CA ALA A 8 3.20 14.21 -3.10
C ALA A 8 4.10 13.84 -4.30
N VAL A 9 3.90 14.51 -5.45
CA VAL A 9 4.73 14.33 -6.66
C VAL A 9 6.17 14.78 -6.39
N ASP A 10 6.36 15.95 -5.78
CA ASP A 10 7.70 16.44 -5.43
C ASP A 10 8.46 15.45 -4.53
N PHE A 11 7.77 14.87 -3.53
CA PHE A 11 8.38 13.88 -2.65
C PHE A 11 8.84 12.63 -3.40
N ILE A 12 8.05 12.10 -4.33
CA ILE A 12 8.44 10.88 -5.05
C ILE A 12 9.54 11.15 -6.08
N ASP A 13 9.59 12.34 -6.68
CA ASP A 13 10.68 12.74 -7.57
C ASP A 13 12.02 12.87 -6.83
N ILE A 14 11.99 13.47 -5.64
CA ILE A 14 13.19 13.51 -4.79
C ILE A 14 13.55 12.09 -4.33
N ALA A 15 12.57 11.25 -3.99
CA ALA A 15 12.82 9.87 -3.59
C ALA A 15 13.51 9.06 -4.69
N LEU A 16 13.14 9.25 -5.96
CA LEU A 16 13.78 8.61 -7.11
C LEU A 16 15.23 9.08 -7.27
N SER A 17 15.47 10.39 -7.12
CA SER A 17 16.81 10.97 -7.20
C SER A 17 17.71 10.48 -6.06
N ASP A 18 17.18 10.42 -4.84
CA ASP A 18 17.88 9.89 -3.67
C ASP A 18 18.21 8.39 -3.82
N PHE A 19 17.30 7.62 -4.43
CA PHE A 19 17.52 6.21 -4.70
C PHE A 19 18.67 6.00 -5.68
N GLU A 20 18.68 6.77 -6.77
CA GLU A 20 19.72 6.64 -7.79
C GLU A 20 21.10 7.04 -7.23
N ALA A 21 21.16 8.12 -6.46
CA ALA A 21 22.38 8.49 -5.74
C ALA A 21 22.82 7.38 -4.77
N SER A 22 21.88 6.77 -4.03
CA SER A 22 22.17 5.65 -3.14
C SER A 22 22.79 4.47 -3.88
N ARG A 23 22.24 4.09 -5.03
CA ARG A 23 22.72 2.97 -5.86
C ARG A 23 24.16 3.20 -6.32
N ILE A 24 24.44 4.36 -6.90
CA ILE A 24 25.79 4.73 -7.37
C ILE A 24 26.79 4.70 -6.22
N LEU A 25 26.46 5.34 -5.09
CA LEU A 25 27.31 5.35 -3.90
C LEU A 25 27.54 3.94 -3.33
N PHE A 26 26.54 3.07 -3.42
CA PHE A 26 26.63 1.69 -2.93
C PHE A 26 27.60 0.88 -3.79
N ASP A 27 27.47 0.99 -5.11
CA ASP A 27 28.30 0.29 -6.10
C ASP A 27 29.77 0.73 -5.99
N ASP A 28 30.02 2.00 -5.66
CA ASP A 28 31.36 2.57 -5.44
C ASP A 28 31.92 2.31 -4.02
N GLY A 29 31.19 1.62 -3.15
CA GLY A 29 31.64 1.26 -1.80
C GLY A 29 31.51 2.38 -0.75
N PHE A 30 30.87 3.50 -1.06
CA PHE A 30 30.57 4.59 -0.12
C PHE A 30 29.34 4.26 0.74
N TYR A 31 29.41 3.16 1.49
CA TYR A 31 28.25 2.60 2.20
C TYR A 31 27.55 3.57 3.16
N PRO A 32 28.21 4.36 4.02
CA PRO A 32 27.49 5.24 4.94
C PRO A 32 26.58 6.24 4.22
N GLN A 33 27.09 6.86 3.15
CA GLN A 33 26.38 7.80 2.32
C GLN A 33 25.29 7.09 1.52
N ALA A 34 25.58 5.92 0.95
CA ALA A 34 24.59 5.11 0.24
C ALA A 34 23.40 4.73 1.14
N LEU A 35 23.66 4.26 2.36
CA LEU A 35 22.65 3.92 3.36
C LEU A 35 21.82 5.13 3.77
N PHE A 36 22.47 6.28 3.91
CA PHE A 36 21.79 7.52 4.23
C PHE A 36 20.83 7.95 3.11
N MET A 37 21.29 7.93 1.85
CA MET A 37 20.47 8.27 0.69
C MET A 37 19.32 7.27 0.48
N LEU A 38 19.56 5.96 0.69
CA LEU A 38 18.50 4.95 0.62
C LEU A 38 17.41 5.24 1.66
N GLN A 39 17.82 5.52 2.89
CA GLN A 39 16.87 5.87 3.95
C GLN A 39 16.02 7.08 3.56
N GLN A 40 16.65 8.13 3.02
CA GLN A 40 15.97 9.36 2.59
C GLN A 40 14.98 9.09 1.47
N SER A 41 15.36 8.28 0.48
CA SER A 41 14.47 7.82 -0.58
C SER A 41 13.23 7.12 -0.02
N LEU A 42 13.44 6.10 0.83
CA LEU A 42 12.34 5.35 1.45
C LEU A 42 11.41 6.26 2.25
N GLU A 43 11.98 7.23 2.99
CA GLU A 43 11.19 8.17 3.79
C GLU A 43 10.32 9.08 2.91
N LYS A 44 10.90 9.65 1.85
CA LYS A 44 10.19 10.56 0.95
C LYS A 44 9.12 9.82 0.13
N ALA A 45 9.42 8.62 -0.35
CA ALA A 45 8.44 7.76 -1.02
C ALA A 45 7.25 7.42 -0.09
N ALA A 46 7.51 7.10 1.18
CA ALA A 46 6.45 6.87 2.15
C ALA A 46 5.61 8.13 2.42
N LYS A 47 6.22 9.33 2.48
CA LYS A 47 5.50 10.61 2.62
C LYS A 47 4.61 10.91 1.42
N ALA A 48 5.10 10.68 0.20
CA ALA A 48 4.29 10.81 -1.02
C ALA A 48 3.01 9.95 -0.94
N ILE A 49 3.15 8.69 -0.50
CA ILE A 49 2.01 7.79 -0.33
C ILE A 49 1.06 8.28 0.77
N LEU A 50 1.59 8.70 1.92
CA LEU A 50 0.78 9.19 3.03
C LEU A 50 -0.09 10.39 2.62
N LEU A 51 0.48 11.33 1.85
CA LEU A 51 -0.26 12.45 1.27
C LEU A 51 -1.31 11.98 0.25
N LYS A 52 -0.91 11.12 -0.71
CA LYS A 52 -1.82 10.62 -1.75
C LYS A 52 -3.03 9.90 -1.18
N LEU A 53 -2.83 9.16 -0.09
CA LEU A 53 -3.90 8.45 0.64
C LEU A 53 -4.62 9.32 1.68
N LYS A 54 -4.30 10.61 1.77
CA LYS A 54 -4.87 11.56 2.76
C LYS A 54 -4.82 11.00 4.18
N LEU A 55 -3.69 10.38 4.52
CA LEU A 55 -3.41 9.85 5.86
C LEU A 55 -2.69 10.86 6.75
N VAL A 56 -2.11 11.89 6.12
CA VAL A 56 -1.47 13.05 6.76
C VAL A 56 -1.71 14.26 5.87
N ASP A 57 -1.78 15.44 6.47
CA ASP A 57 -1.73 16.73 5.79
C ASP A 57 -0.27 17.22 5.65
N VAL A 58 -0.07 18.31 4.90
CA VAL A 58 1.28 18.88 4.70
C VAL A 58 1.92 19.31 6.03
N GLU A 59 1.12 19.81 6.97
CA GLU A 59 1.60 20.27 8.29
C GLU A 59 2.08 19.08 9.15
N GLY A 60 1.42 17.93 9.07
CA GLY A 60 1.77 16.69 9.76
C GLY A 60 3.00 15.97 9.20
N LEU A 61 3.53 16.36 8.04
CA LEU A 61 4.74 15.75 7.44
C LEU A 61 6.04 15.98 8.22
N GLY A 62 6.03 16.99 9.10
CA GLY A 62 7.14 17.29 10.01
C GLY A 62 7.36 16.19 11.04
N GLU A 63 6.35 15.38 11.33
CA GLU A 63 6.51 14.21 12.19
C GLU A 63 7.33 13.12 11.46
N ARG A 64 8.30 12.52 12.17
CA ARG A 64 9.02 11.35 11.62
C ARG A 64 7.98 10.27 11.30
N ILE A 65 8.21 9.50 10.23
CA ILE A 65 7.39 8.32 9.87
C ILE A 65 7.13 7.41 11.10
N ARG A 66 8.05 7.40 12.07
CA ARG A 66 7.90 6.79 13.40
C ARG A 66 6.56 7.06 14.10
N HIS A 67 6.07 8.30 14.09
CA HIS A 67 4.85 8.69 14.81
C HIS A 67 3.59 8.22 14.08
N SER A 68 3.57 8.33 12.76
CA SER A 68 2.54 7.77 11.88
C SER A 68 2.52 6.23 11.90
N ILE A 69 3.68 5.53 11.94
CA ILE A 69 3.76 4.05 12.02
C ILE A 69 3.22 3.52 13.35
N ARG A 70 3.41 4.25 14.46
CA ARG A 70 3.01 3.78 15.80
C ARG A 70 1.49 3.70 15.97
N ARG A 71 0.72 4.39 15.12
CA ARG A 71 -0.73 4.53 15.22
C ARG A 71 -1.50 3.84 14.10
N ILE A 72 -0.83 3.39 13.04
CA ILE A 72 -1.49 2.94 11.81
C ILE A 72 -1.05 1.51 11.47
N SER A 73 -1.96 0.54 11.59
CA SER A 73 -1.76 -0.83 11.09
C SER A 73 -2.18 -0.92 9.62
N LEU A 74 -1.59 -1.85 8.85
CA LEU A 74 -2.00 -2.09 7.44
C LEU A 74 -3.51 -2.32 7.35
N GLU A 75 -4.05 -3.13 8.27
CA GLU A 75 -5.48 -3.44 8.34
C GLU A 75 -6.31 -2.18 8.55
N SER A 76 -5.82 -1.21 9.33
CA SER A 76 -6.53 0.05 9.57
C SER A 76 -6.56 0.93 8.31
N ILE A 77 -5.44 1.00 7.56
CA ILE A 77 -5.37 1.72 6.28
C ILE A 77 -6.30 1.07 5.25
N VAL A 78 -6.20 -0.25 5.11
CA VAL A 78 -7.04 -1.04 4.20
C VAL A 78 -8.51 -0.84 4.53
N MET A 79 -8.89 -0.85 5.81
CA MET A 79 -10.27 -0.58 6.21
C MET A 79 -10.74 0.82 5.84
N LYS A 80 -9.92 1.85 6.06
CA LYS A 80 -10.26 3.22 5.67
C LYS A 80 -10.50 3.31 4.15
N ILE A 81 -9.57 2.78 3.35
CA ILE A 81 -9.67 2.75 1.88
C ILE A 81 -10.92 2.01 1.44
N MET A 82 -11.23 0.88 2.08
CA MET A 82 -12.41 0.09 1.77
C MET A 82 -13.71 0.81 2.11
N MET A 83 -13.78 1.49 3.25
CA MET A 83 -14.95 2.28 3.60
C MET A 83 -15.18 3.41 2.59
N GLU A 84 -14.12 4.15 2.22
CA GLU A 84 -14.21 5.18 1.17
C GLU A 84 -14.69 4.61 -0.17
N PHE A 85 -14.18 3.45 -0.58
CA PHE A 85 -14.61 2.77 -1.80
C PHE A 85 -16.09 2.38 -1.73
N ILE A 86 -16.53 1.75 -0.64
CA ILE A 86 -17.91 1.30 -0.46
C ILE A 86 -18.87 2.47 -0.46
N ASP A 87 -18.52 3.59 0.19
CA ASP A 87 -19.33 4.79 0.19
C ASP A 87 -19.43 5.39 -1.23
N SER A 88 -18.30 5.52 -1.95
CA SER A 88 -18.25 6.09 -3.30
C SER A 88 -19.03 5.25 -4.30
N ILE A 89 -18.77 3.94 -4.35
CA ILE A 89 -19.44 3.05 -5.30
C ILE A 89 -20.93 2.93 -5.01
N THR A 90 -21.33 2.95 -3.73
CA THR A 90 -22.74 2.90 -3.36
C THR A 90 -23.47 4.15 -3.82
N TYR A 91 -22.89 5.32 -3.58
CA TYR A 91 -23.47 6.59 -4.01
C TYR A 91 -23.67 6.65 -5.52
N GLU A 92 -22.62 6.34 -6.30
CA GLU A 92 -22.67 6.39 -7.76
C GLU A 92 -23.62 5.35 -8.35
N LEU A 93 -23.57 4.09 -7.87
CA LEU A 93 -24.47 3.05 -8.35
C LEU A 93 -25.94 3.32 -7.99
N LEU A 94 -26.23 3.83 -6.80
CA LEU A 94 -27.60 4.21 -6.44
C LEU A 94 -28.10 5.35 -7.32
N ALA A 95 -27.25 6.32 -7.67
CA ALA A 95 -27.63 7.40 -8.56
C ALA A 95 -28.04 6.86 -9.95
N HIS A 96 -27.19 6.04 -10.57
CA HIS A 96 -27.49 5.44 -11.87
C HIS A 96 -28.73 4.52 -11.82
N LEU A 97 -28.85 3.66 -10.79
CA LEU A 97 -30.01 2.78 -10.66
C LEU A 97 -31.32 3.57 -10.50
N ASN A 98 -31.32 4.67 -9.74
CA ASN A 98 -32.49 5.52 -9.60
C ASN A 98 -32.85 6.25 -10.90
N GLU A 99 -31.85 6.67 -11.68
CA GLU A 99 -32.08 7.27 -12.99
C GLU A 99 -32.72 6.26 -13.97
N VAL A 100 -32.18 5.03 -14.03
CA VAL A 100 -32.76 3.94 -14.82
C VAL A 100 -34.21 3.68 -14.39
N LYS A 101 -34.48 3.69 -13.08
CA LYS A 101 -35.81 3.45 -12.51
C LYS A 101 -36.88 4.42 -13.03
N LEU A 102 -36.53 5.69 -13.29
CA LEU A 102 -37.49 6.71 -13.76
C LEU A 102 -38.16 6.29 -15.07
N TYR A 103 -37.40 5.66 -15.97
CA TYR A 103 -37.83 5.29 -17.32
C TYR A 103 -38.12 3.80 -17.47
N ALA A 104 -37.84 2.99 -16.45
CA ALA A 104 -38.04 1.55 -16.49
C ALA A 104 -39.52 1.14 -16.45
N PRO A 105 -39.92 0.08 -17.18
CA PRO A 105 -41.19 -0.62 -17.01
C PRO A 105 -41.41 -1.13 -15.56
N SER A 106 -42.67 -1.36 -15.18
CA SER A 106 -43.07 -1.71 -13.80
C SER A 106 -42.38 -2.96 -13.25
N ASP A 107 -42.18 -3.99 -14.08
CA ASP A 107 -41.48 -5.24 -13.76
C ASP A 107 -39.98 -5.00 -13.52
N GLN A 108 -39.34 -4.16 -14.33
CA GLN A 108 -37.93 -3.77 -14.15
C GLN A 108 -37.74 -2.89 -12.90
N ARG A 109 -38.70 -2.03 -12.56
CA ARG A 109 -38.64 -1.19 -11.35
C ARG A 109 -38.53 -2.02 -10.07
N ILE A 110 -39.27 -3.14 -9.98
CA ILE A 110 -39.22 -4.06 -8.84
C ILE A 110 -37.81 -4.64 -8.67
N ILE A 111 -37.18 -5.01 -9.79
CA ILE A 111 -35.83 -5.58 -9.80
C ILE A 111 -34.79 -4.52 -9.40
N ILE A 112 -34.92 -3.30 -9.93
CA ILE A 112 -34.04 -2.19 -9.57
C ILE A 112 -34.16 -1.86 -8.07
N ASP A 113 -35.37 -1.84 -7.52
CA ASP A 113 -35.59 -1.64 -6.09
C ASP A 113 -34.94 -2.74 -5.23
N LYS A 114 -35.01 -3.99 -5.69
CA LYS A 114 -34.30 -5.10 -5.05
C LYS A 114 -32.78 -4.89 -5.08
N LEU A 115 -32.21 -4.47 -6.21
CA LEU A 115 -30.76 -4.18 -6.33
C LEU A 115 -30.34 -3.03 -5.42
N CYS A 116 -31.12 -1.94 -5.35
CA CYS A 116 -30.87 -0.83 -4.45
C CYS A 116 -30.87 -1.25 -2.98
N ASN A 117 -31.79 -2.14 -2.58
CA ASN A 117 -31.84 -2.67 -1.22
C ASN A 117 -30.68 -3.62 -0.93
N GLU A 118 -30.34 -4.53 -1.85
CA GLU A 118 -29.16 -5.41 -1.73
C GLU A 118 -27.87 -4.58 -1.58
N LEU A 119 -27.75 -3.45 -2.26
CA LEU A 119 -26.60 -2.55 -2.16
C LEU A 119 -26.49 -1.93 -0.77
N LYS A 120 -27.59 -1.40 -0.23
CA LYS A 120 -27.64 -0.85 1.13
C LYS A 120 -27.32 -1.91 2.18
N ASP A 121 -27.83 -3.13 2.00
CA ASP A 121 -27.54 -4.24 2.91
C ASP A 121 -26.05 -4.64 2.87
N ASN A 122 -25.43 -4.62 1.69
CA ASN A 122 -24.00 -4.91 1.54
C ASN A 122 -23.14 -3.84 2.24
N VAL A 123 -23.51 -2.55 2.18
CA VAL A 123 -22.84 -1.47 2.94
C VAL A 123 -22.96 -1.72 4.45
N ASN A 124 -24.17 -1.99 4.93
CA ASN A 124 -24.42 -2.25 6.35
C ASN A 124 -23.60 -3.45 6.85
N GLN A 125 -23.50 -4.51 6.04
CA GLN A 125 -22.67 -5.66 6.35
C GLN A 125 -21.18 -5.32 6.38
N THR A 126 -20.71 -4.49 5.43
CA THR A 126 -19.32 -4.02 5.39
C THR A 126 -18.96 -3.22 6.64
N ILE A 127 -19.80 -2.30 7.07
CA ILE A 127 -19.60 -1.51 8.30
C ILE A 127 -19.46 -2.41 9.52
N ARG A 128 -20.32 -3.43 9.65
CA ARG A 128 -20.26 -4.42 10.74
C ARG A 128 -18.97 -5.23 10.70
N VAL A 129 -18.56 -5.68 9.51
CA VAL A 129 -17.31 -6.41 9.28
C VAL A 129 -16.09 -5.56 9.65
N ALA A 130 -16.02 -4.32 9.17
CA ALA A 130 -14.93 -3.39 9.45
C ALA A 130 -14.77 -3.15 10.95
N SER A 131 -15.88 -2.92 11.65
CA SER A 131 -15.92 -2.76 13.11
C SER A 131 -15.40 -4.02 13.82
N SER A 132 -15.80 -5.22 13.37
CA SER A 132 -15.33 -6.48 13.93
C SER A 132 -13.82 -6.67 13.73
N ILE A 133 -13.31 -6.41 12.53
CA ILE A 133 -11.89 -6.57 12.20
C ILE A 133 -11.05 -5.58 12.99
N LEU A 134 -11.39 -4.29 13.01
CA LEU A 134 -10.68 -3.28 13.81
C LEU A 134 -10.63 -3.67 15.30
N SER A 135 -11.75 -4.17 15.85
CA SER A 135 -11.79 -4.65 17.23
C SER A 135 -10.90 -5.87 17.48
N ARG A 136 -10.73 -6.76 16.49
CA ARG A 136 -9.85 -7.93 16.56
C ARG A 136 -8.39 -7.56 16.40
N THR A 137 -8.06 -6.64 15.49
CA THR A 137 -6.69 -6.14 15.27
C THR A 137 -6.19 -5.37 16.49
N ALA A 138 -7.07 -4.64 17.17
CA ALA A 138 -6.75 -4.03 18.47
C ALA A 138 -6.41 -5.07 19.56
N LYS A 139 -6.96 -6.28 19.46
CA LYS A 139 -6.83 -7.37 20.45
C LYS A 139 -5.76 -8.43 20.10
N LYS A 140 -5.43 -8.63 18.82
CA LYS A 140 -4.47 -9.64 18.36
C LYS A 140 -3.21 -8.97 17.80
N ARG A 141 -2.05 -9.38 18.32
CA ARG A 141 -0.74 -9.18 17.66
C ARG A 141 -0.53 -10.21 16.55
N GLY A 142 -1.47 -10.32 15.60
CA GLY A 142 -1.38 -11.23 14.45
C GLY A 142 -0.74 -10.56 13.22
N GLY A 143 -0.35 -11.35 12.22
CA GLY A 143 0.08 -10.84 10.91
C GLY A 143 1.45 -10.13 10.91
N LEU A 144 1.50 -8.95 10.29
CA LEU A 144 2.72 -8.13 10.08
C LEU A 144 3.50 -7.85 11.38
N TYR A 145 2.85 -7.97 12.55
CA TYR A 145 3.48 -7.75 13.85
C TYR A 145 4.69 -8.66 14.10
N HIS A 146 4.63 -9.92 13.66
CA HIS A 146 5.76 -10.85 13.78
C HIS A 146 6.95 -10.39 12.93
N VAL A 147 6.69 -10.06 11.66
CA VAL A 147 7.69 -9.52 10.71
C VAL A 147 8.30 -8.24 11.27
N TYR A 148 7.44 -7.31 11.71
CA TYR A 148 7.87 -6.05 12.31
C TYR A 148 8.72 -6.27 13.57
N GLY A 149 8.37 -7.24 14.42
CA GLY A 149 9.14 -7.63 15.59
C GLY A 149 10.56 -8.06 15.23
N ARG A 150 10.69 -8.96 14.25
CA ARG A 150 11.99 -9.43 13.74
C ARG A 150 12.81 -8.33 13.09
N VAL A 151 12.20 -7.51 12.21
CA VAL A 151 12.85 -6.33 11.63
C VAL A 151 13.33 -5.34 12.71
N ARG A 152 12.55 -5.16 13.79
CA ARG A 152 12.93 -4.30 14.91
C ARG A 152 14.13 -4.84 15.69
N VAL A 153 14.23 -6.17 15.84
CA VAL A 153 15.38 -6.87 16.45
C VAL A 153 16.59 -6.70 15.57
N LEU A 154 16.49 -6.97 14.27
CA LEU A 154 17.54 -6.73 13.27
C LEU A 154 18.05 -5.28 13.34
N GLY A 155 17.14 -4.30 13.38
CA GLY A 155 17.47 -2.89 13.54
C GLY A 155 18.25 -2.53 14.83
N GLY A 156 18.09 -3.33 15.89
CA GLY A 156 18.84 -3.18 17.14
C GLY A 156 20.30 -3.62 17.05
N ARG A 157 20.60 -4.56 16.15
CA ARG A 157 21.95 -5.09 15.88
C ARG A 157 22.51 -4.66 14.52
N ALA A 158 21.87 -3.72 13.84
CA ALA A 158 22.14 -3.40 12.44
C ALA A 158 23.57 -2.94 12.12
N LEU A 159 24.31 -2.43 13.11
CA LEU A 159 25.71 -1.98 12.94
C LEU A 159 26.74 -3.02 13.39
N ASN A 160 26.30 -4.24 13.69
CA ASN A 160 27.20 -5.36 13.94
C ASN A 160 27.67 -5.97 12.61
N LYS A 161 28.74 -6.76 12.68
CA LYS A 161 29.16 -7.61 11.56
C LYS A 161 28.07 -8.64 11.26
N ILE A 162 27.90 -8.94 10.00
CA ILE A 162 27.03 -10.01 9.53
C ILE A 162 27.71 -11.37 9.70
N ASP A 163 26.91 -12.38 10.01
CA ASP A 163 27.24 -13.80 9.97
C ASP A 163 26.19 -14.54 9.12
N GLU A 164 26.40 -15.84 8.92
CA GLU A 164 25.53 -16.67 8.07
C GLU A 164 24.09 -16.73 8.59
N GLU A 165 23.90 -16.87 9.91
CA GLU A 165 22.58 -16.91 10.55
C GLU A 165 21.79 -15.61 10.31
N VAL A 166 22.45 -14.45 10.46
CA VAL A 166 21.81 -13.16 10.22
C VAL A 166 21.53 -12.94 8.72
N LEU A 167 22.39 -13.44 7.83
CA LEU A 167 22.13 -13.37 6.39
C LEU A 167 20.91 -14.19 6.00
N GLU A 168 20.75 -15.40 6.55
CA GLU A 168 19.53 -16.21 6.39
C GLU A 168 18.30 -15.49 6.95
N GLU A 169 18.41 -14.84 8.11
CA GLU A 169 17.31 -14.05 8.68
C GLU A 169 16.91 -12.90 7.74
N ILE A 170 17.87 -12.17 7.19
CA ILE A 170 17.62 -11.08 6.23
C ILE A 170 16.88 -11.63 5.00
N ASN A 171 17.36 -12.73 4.43
CA ASN A 171 16.74 -13.35 3.25
C ASN A 171 15.32 -13.81 3.55
N GLY A 172 15.09 -14.44 4.70
CA GLY A 172 13.77 -14.81 5.19
C GLY A 172 12.84 -13.60 5.31
N LEU A 173 13.30 -12.52 5.94
CA LEU A 173 12.55 -11.27 6.05
C LEU A 173 12.22 -10.66 4.69
N MET A 174 13.18 -10.61 3.77
CA MET A 174 12.93 -10.09 2.41
C MET A 174 11.92 -10.95 1.64
N SER A 175 11.92 -12.26 1.86
CA SER A 175 10.92 -13.16 1.29
C SER A 175 9.52 -12.97 1.89
N GLU A 176 9.40 -12.43 3.10
CA GLU A 176 8.11 -12.12 3.74
C GLU A 176 7.62 -10.71 3.39
N ILE A 177 8.54 -9.76 3.19
CA ILE A 177 8.25 -8.36 2.83
C ILE A 177 8.14 -8.22 1.31
N ASN A 178 7.10 -8.83 0.73
CA ASN A 178 6.81 -8.69 -0.69
C ASN A 178 5.31 -8.55 -0.95
N LEU A 179 4.98 -8.03 -2.14
CA LEU A 179 3.61 -7.79 -2.58
C LEU A 179 2.69 -9.01 -2.38
N LYS A 180 3.07 -10.19 -2.88
CA LYS A 180 2.22 -11.40 -2.83
C LYS A 180 1.85 -11.79 -1.39
N LYS A 181 2.80 -11.67 -0.46
CA LYS A 181 2.56 -11.98 0.96
C LYS A 181 1.70 -10.92 1.64
N LEU A 182 1.91 -9.65 1.32
CA LEU A 182 1.17 -8.54 1.92
C LEU A 182 -0.25 -8.39 1.37
N VAL A 183 -0.50 -8.76 0.12
CA VAL A 183 -1.86 -8.86 -0.44
C VAL A 183 -2.72 -9.84 0.35
N ASN A 184 -2.14 -10.94 0.83
CA ASN A 184 -2.85 -11.92 1.67
C ASN A 184 -3.20 -11.38 3.06
N LEU A 185 -2.72 -10.19 3.43
CA LEU A 185 -3.14 -9.51 4.66
C LEU A 185 -4.42 -8.70 4.46
N ILE A 186 -4.89 -8.53 3.22
CA ILE A 186 -6.23 -7.98 2.96
C ILE A 186 -7.25 -8.97 3.56
N PRO A 187 -8.11 -8.52 4.49
CA PRO A 187 -9.10 -9.39 5.10
C PRO A 187 -10.03 -10.06 4.09
N SER A 188 -10.27 -11.36 4.24
CA SER A 188 -11.12 -12.14 3.32
C SER A 188 -12.54 -11.57 3.17
N GLU A 189 -13.03 -10.92 4.22
CA GLU A 189 -14.35 -10.30 4.27
C GLU A 189 -14.44 -9.07 3.34
N ILE A 190 -13.33 -8.39 3.08
CA ILE A 190 -13.25 -7.33 2.06
C ILE A 190 -13.43 -7.93 0.67
N THR A 191 -12.70 -9.00 0.34
CA THR A 191 -12.84 -9.70 -0.94
C THR A 191 -14.28 -10.19 -1.15
N LYS A 192 -14.91 -10.75 -0.11
CA LYS A 192 -16.32 -11.17 -0.17
C LYS A 192 -17.27 -10.01 -0.47
N THR A 193 -17.03 -8.83 0.09
CA THR A 193 -17.85 -7.64 -0.16
C THR A 193 -17.77 -7.20 -1.62
N ILE A 194 -16.55 -7.18 -2.18
CA ILE A 194 -16.30 -6.82 -3.58
C ILE A 194 -16.95 -7.83 -4.53
N MET A 195 -16.84 -9.12 -4.22
CA MET A 195 -17.52 -10.17 -5.00
C MET A 195 -19.04 -10.03 -4.99
N ASN A 196 -19.63 -9.67 -3.85
CA ASN A 196 -21.07 -9.40 -3.76
C ASN A 196 -21.46 -8.23 -4.65
N LEU A 197 -20.69 -7.13 -4.65
CA LEU A 197 -20.91 -6.00 -5.56
C LEU A 197 -20.82 -6.46 -7.02
N GLN A 198 -19.80 -7.24 -7.38
CA GLN A 198 -19.65 -7.77 -8.73
C GLN A 198 -20.85 -8.61 -9.17
N ARG A 199 -21.35 -9.50 -8.30
CA ARG A 199 -22.54 -10.32 -8.57
C ARG A 199 -23.78 -9.46 -8.80
N MET A 200 -23.95 -8.40 -8.00
CA MET A 200 -25.05 -7.46 -8.17
C MET A 200 -24.91 -6.69 -9.49
N MET A 201 -23.69 -6.28 -9.86
CA MET A 201 -23.44 -5.62 -11.14
C MET A 201 -23.81 -6.52 -12.32
N SER A 202 -23.36 -7.77 -12.30
CA SER A 202 -23.74 -8.75 -13.33
C SER A 202 -25.26 -8.92 -13.42
N SER A 203 -25.96 -8.86 -12.28
CA SER A 203 -27.43 -8.91 -12.26
C SER A 203 -28.04 -7.67 -12.91
N ALA A 204 -27.56 -6.47 -12.54
CA ALA A 204 -28.00 -5.21 -13.15
C ALA A 204 -27.83 -5.22 -14.68
N MET A 205 -26.73 -5.75 -15.18
CA MET A 205 -26.44 -5.84 -16.63
C MET A 205 -27.42 -6.74 -17.40
N ILE A 206 -28.05 -7.71 -16.74
CA ILE A 206 -29.05 -8.59 -17.37
C ILE A 206 -30.39 -7.88 -17.48
N TYR A 207 -30.78 -7.11 -16.45
CA TYR A 207 -32.14 -6.58 -16.32
C TYR A 207 -32.32 -5.18 -16.93
N ILE A 208 -31.23 -4.42 -17.07
CA ILE A 208 -31.28 -3.10 -17.70
C ILE A 208 -31.27 -3.30 -19.22
N THR A 209 -32.36 -2.90 -19.87
CA THR A 209 -32.55 -3.12 -21.31
C THR A 209 -31.80 -2.11 -22.18
N SER A 210 -31.60 -0.89 -21.68
CA SER A 210 -30.82 0.14 -22.37
C SER A 210 -29.33 -0.23 -22.38
N ASN A 211 -28.77 -0.36 -23.59
CA ASN A 211 -27.35 -0.66 -23.74
C ASN A 211 -26.46 0.46 -23.19
N GLU A 212 -26.86 1.71 -23.38
CA GLU A 212 -26.14 2.90 -22.89
C GLU A 212 -26.05 2.90 -21.37
N GLN A 213 -27.18 2.69 -20.68
CA GLN A 213 -27.24 2.65 -19.21
C GLN A 213 -26.43 1.48 -18.63
N ARG A 214 -26.45 0.31 -19.30
CA ARG A 214 -25.58 -0.82 -18.92
C ARG A 214 -24.10 -0.45 -19.01
N MET A 215 -23.70 0.15 -20.12
CA MET A 215 -22.30 0.53 -20.36
C MET A 215 -21.83 1.57 -19.35
N GLU A 216 -22.67 2.54 -19.01
CA GLU A 216 -22.36 3.55 -17.99
C GLU A 216 -22.16 2.93 -16.61
N ILE A 217 -23.11 2.09 -16.16
CA ILE A 217 -23.02 1.39 -14.87
C ILE A 217 -21.77 0.51 -14.78
N HIS A 218 -21.44 -0.22 -15.86
CA HIS A 218 -20.23 -1.04 -15.91
C HIS A 218 -18.97 -0.20 -15.87
N LYS A 219 -18.93 0.91 -16.62
CA LYS A 219 -17.81 1.84 -16.62
C LYS A 219 -17.58 2.41 -15.22
N THR A 220 -18.64 2.86 -14.55
CA THR A 220 -18.59 3.34 -13.16
C THR A 220 -18.01 2.28 -12.22
N TYR A 221 -18.49 1.03 -12.31
CA TYR A 221 -17.95 -0.06 -11.50
C TYR A 221 -16.45 -0.30 -11.75
N GLU A 222 -16.04 -0.41 -13.02
CA GLU A 222 -14.64 -0.62 -13.40
C GLU A 222 -13.73 0.53 -12.93
N GLU A 223 -14.16 1.79 -13.09
CA GLU A 223 -13.43 2.95 -12.60
C GLU A 223 -13.23 2.91 -11.08
N GLN A 224 -14.26 2.54 -10.32
CA GLN A 224 -14.17 2.43 -8.87
C GLN A 224 -13.26 1.27 -8.43
N ILE A 225 -13.31 0.13 -9.11
CA ILE A 225 -12.39 -1.00 -8.85
C ILE A 225 -10.94 -0.63 -9.17
N ASN A 226 -10.70 0.11 -10.26
CA ASN A 226 -9.37 0.60 -10.60
C ASN A 226 -8.85 1.56 -9.52
N LYS A 227 -9.65 2.54 -9.08
CA LYS A 227 -9.29 3.46 -7.98
C LYS A 227 -8.98 2.69 -6.68
N LEU A 228 -9.80 1.68 -6.36
CA LEU A 228 -9.57 0.83 -5.19
C LEU A 228 -8.23 0.08 -5.29
N ALA A 229 -7.96 -0.55 -6.43
CA ALA A 229 -6.71 -1.28 -6.65
C ALA A 229 -5.48 -0.37 -6.53
N MET A 230 -5.55 0.86 -7.07
CA MET A 230 -4.49 1.86 -6.92
C MET A 230 -4.24 2.23 -5.45
N LYS A 231 -5.29 2.58 -4.70
CA LYS A 231 -5.19 2.93 -3.28
C LYS A 231 -4.64 1.76 -2.45
N LEU A 232 -5.10 0.54 -2.70
CA LEU A 232 -4.60 -0.66 -2.01
C LEU A 232 -3.14 -0.95 -2.34
N GLN A 233 -2.73 -0.77 -3.61
CA GLN A 233 -1.33 -0.92 -4.00
C GLN A 233 -0.43 0.06 -3.25
N LEU A 234 -0.85 1.33 -3.15
CA LEU A 234 -0.16 2.35 -2.37
C LEU A 234 -0.08 1.96 -0.89
N ALA A 235 -1.17 1.49 -0.29
CA ALA A 235 -1.20 1.06 1.12
C ALA A 235 -0.25 -0.13 1.40
N ILE A 236 -0.27 -1.15 0.54
CA ILE A 236 0.64 -2.30 0.65
C ILE A 236 2.10 -1.85 0.52
N THR A 237 2.37 -1.00 -0.47
CA THR A 237 3.71 -0.46 -0.72
C THR A 237 4.20 0.37 0.46
N LEU A 238 3.35 1.20 1.06
CA LEU A 238 3.67 1.96 2.27
C LEU A 238 4.12 1.03 3.41
N CYS A 239 3.43 -0.09 3.62
CA CYS A 239 3.84 -1.07 4.62
C CYS A 239 5.19 -1.74 4.29
N MET A 240 5.47 -2.02 3.02
CA MET A 240 6.79 -2.50 2.60
C MET A 240 7.89 -1.47 2.92
N LEU A 241 7.69 -0.21 2.50
CA LEU A 241 8.64 0.88 2.74
C LEU A 241 8.90 1.10 4.23
N ILE A 242 7.86 1.04 5.07
CA ILE A 242 7.97 1.14 6.52
C ILE A 242 8.86 0.04 7.10
N LEU A 243 8.68 -1.20 6.65
CA LEU A 243 9.48 -2.34 7.12
C LEU A 243 10.94 -2.22 6.64
N TRP A 244 11.15 -1.84 5.38
CA TRP A 244 12.48 -1.57 4.84
C TRP A 244 13.21 -0.43 5.54
N TYR A 245 12.50 0.65 5.85
CA TYR A 245 13.01 1.83 6.56
C TYR A 245 13.43 1.53 8.01
N LYS A 246 12.79 0.55 8.64
CA LYS A 246 12.86 0.39 10.10
C LYS A 246 14.28 0.16 10.67
N PRO A 247 15.17 -0.63 10.04
CA PRO A 247 16.54 -0.77 10.53
C PRO A 247 17.37 0.52 10.46
N PHE A 248 17.06 1.45 9.55
CA PHE A 248 17.76 2.73 9.41
C PHE A 248 17.38 3.71 10.51
N GLU A 249 16.10 3.72 10.94
CA GLU A 249 15.53 4.72 11.84
C GLU A 249 16.34 4.90 13.14
N LYS A 250 16.80 3.80 13.74
CA LYS A 250 17.58 3.82 15.00
C LYS A 250 19.04 4.22 14.81
N ASN A 251 19.54 4.21 13.57
CA ASN A 251 20.94 4.35 13.24
C ASN A 251 21.23 5.64 12.46
N LEU A 252 20.22 6.46 12.19
CA LEU A 252 20.32 7.66 11.36
C LEU A 252 21.44 8.63 11.79
N SER A 253 21.55 8.95 13.08
CA SER A 253 22.60 9.84 13.57
C SER A 253 24.00 9.25 13.38
N LYS A 254 24.11 7.92 13.47
CA LYS A 254 25.34 7.14 13.29
C LYS A 254 25.68 6.92 11.81
N LEU A 255 24.81 7.28 10.87
CA LEU A 255 25.11 7.29 9.43
C LEU A 255 25.63 8.66 8.98
N ARG A 256 25.22 9.74 9.64
CA ARG A 256 25.51 11.13 9.22
C ARG A 256 26.79 11.70 9.81
N TYR A 257 27.07 11.44 11.08
CA TYR A 257 28.12 12.15 11.80
C TYR A 257 29.25 11.21 12.21
N PRO A 258 30.47 11.36 11.64
CA PRO A 258 31.64 10.63 12.09
C PRO A 258 31.97 10.98 13.54
N ASP A 259 32.01 9.98 14.40
CA ASP A 259 32.52 10.10 15.77
C ASP A 259 33.56 9.00 16.02
N HIS A 260 34.83 9.40 16.08
CA HIS A 260 35.94 8.48 16.29
C HIS A 260 35.94 7.81 17.67
N LYS A 261 35.16 8.33 18.63
CA LYS A 261 35.03 7.75 19.97
C LYS A 261 33.97 6.66 20.04
N LEU A 262 33.11 6.54 19.02
CA LEU A 262 32.05 5.54 18.98
C LEU A 262 32.49 4.31 18.18
N LYS A 263 32.30 3.13 18.79
CA LYS A 263 32.46 1.83 18.12
C LYS A 263 31.60 1.74 16.85
N HIS A 264 30.46 2.42 16.84
CA HIS A 264 29.51 2.50 15.73
C HIS A 264 29.48 3.92 15.17
N SER A 265 30.42 4.20 14.28
CA SER A 265 30.60 5.46 13.54
C SER A 265 30.48 5.16 12.03
N PRO A 266 30.06 6.11 11.18
CA PRO A 266 30.06 5.95 9.73
C PRO A 266 31.34 5.30 9.18
N ILE A 267 32.49 5.63 9.76
CA ILE A 267 33.81 5.15 9.33
C ILE A 267 33.97 3.63 9.50
N ASN A 268 33.22 3.01 10.40
CA ASN A 268 33.30 1.58 10.69
C ASN A 268 32.26 0.75 9.92
N ILE A 269 31.41 1.39 9.11
CA ILE A 269 30.40 0.72 8.29
C ILE A 269 31.05 0.29 6.98
N ASN A 270 30.92 -0.99 6.66
CA ASN A 270 31.46 -1.60 5.45
C ASN A 270 30.47 -2.63 4.87
N GLU A 271 30.87 -3.33 3.81
CA GLU A 271 30.03 -4.35 3.16
C GLU A 271 29.54 -5.43 4.14
N ASN A 272 30.37 -5.83 5.11
CA ASN A 272 30.05 -6.88 6.08
C ASN A 272 29.21 -6.39 7.25
N THR A 273 28.61 -5.21 7.16
CA THR A 273 27.69 -4.69 8.19
C THR A 273 26.26 -5.14 7.88
N ILE A 274 25.52 -5.58 8.89
CA ILE A 274 24.14 -6.07 8.74
C ILE A 274 23.25 -5.06 7.97
N LEU A 275 23.35 -3.77 8.31
CA LEU A 275 22.59 -2.71 7.64
C LEU A 275 22.97 -2.55 6.16
N THR A 276 24.24 -2.78 5.82
CA THR A 276 24.73 -2.75 4.43
C THR A 276 24.12 -3.88 3.61
N GLN A 277 24.06 -5.10 4.17
CA GLN A 277 23.45 -6.24 3.48
C GLN A 277 21.92 -6.10 3.38
N TRP A 278 21.28 -5.57 4.42
CA TRP A 278 19.86 -5.21 4.37
C TRP A 278 19.57 -4.21 3.25
N ALA A 279 20.38 -3.16 3.13
CA ALA A 279 20.25 -2.16 2.08
C ALA A 279 20.51 -2.73 0.68
N LYS A 280 21.52 -3.59 0.52
CA LYS A 280 21.82 -4.29 -0.74
C LYS A 280 20.57 -5.00 -1.27
N MET A 281 19.90 -5.75 -0.39
CA MET A 281 18.67 -6.47 -0.75
C MET A 281 17.51 -5.53 -1.10
N ILE A 282 17.36 -4.40 -0.40
CA ILE A 282 16.35 -3.39 -0.74
C ILE A 282 16.64 -2.76 -2.10
N ILE A 283 17.88 -2.37 -2.38
CA ILE A 283 18.27 -1.75 -3.65
C ILE A 283 17.95 -2.68 -4.82
N ILE A 284 18.35 -3.95 -4.70
CA ILE A 284 18.02 -5.00 -5.68
C ILE A 284 16.51 -5.09 -5.85
N LYS A 285 15.74 -5.18 -4.77
CA LYS A 285 14.28 -5.31 -4.85
C LYS A 285 13.61 -4.09 -5.47
N ILE A 286 14.03 -2.88 -5.11
CA ILE A 286 13.47 -1.65 -5.70
C ILE A 286 13.74 -1.63 -7.20
N HIS A 287 14.95 -1.96 -7.62
CA HIS A 287 15.32 -2.00 -9.03
C HIS A 287 14.54 -3.09 -9.78
N GLU A 288 14.59 -4.33 -9.30
CA GLU A 288 13.89 -5.48 -9.90
C GLU A 288 12.39 -5.24 -10.02
N THR A 289 11.75 -4.66 -9.01
CA THR A 289 10.29 -4.49 -8.98
C THR A 289 9.81 -3.15 -9.55
N SER A 290 10.72 -2.22 -9.81
CA SER A 290 10.42 -0.84 -10.21
C SER A 290 9.47 -0.13 -9.24
N VAL A 291 9.51 -0.47 -7.95
CA VAL A 291 8.49 -0.04 -6.97
C VAL A 291 8.38 1.49 -6.85
N LEU A 292 9.50 2.22 -6.88
CA LEU A 292 9.47 3.69 -6.81
C LEU A 292 8.83 4.33 -8.04
N LYS A 293 9.08 3.77 -9.24
CA LYS A 293 8.42 4.20 -10.47
C LYS A 293 6.92 3.92 -10.41
N CYS A 294 6.52 2.74 -9.92
CA CYS A 294 5.11 2.42 -9.71
C CYS A 294 4.44 3.38 -8.71
N ILE A 295 5.12 3.77 -7.62
CA ILE A 295 4.58 4.78 -6.70
C ILE A 295 4.34 6.11 -7.42
N LYS A 296 5.31 6.57 -8.23
CA LYS A 296 5.19 7.82 -8.99
C LYS A 296 3.96 7.80 -9.89
N GLU A 297 3.83 6.77 -10.73
CA GLU A 297 2.71 6.59 -11.64
C GLU A 297 1.35 6.55 -10.91
N LEU A 298 1.30 5.95 -9.72
CA LEU A 298 0.08 5.88 -8.89
C LEU A 298 -0.24 7.20 -8.17
N VAL A 299 0.77 7.96 -7.76
CA VAL A 299 0.61 9.28 -7.15
C VAL A 299 0.11 10.29 -8.20
N GLU A 300 0.67 10.24 -9.40
CA GLU A 300 0.29 11.08 -10.55
C GLU A 300 -1.02 10.63 -11.22
N GLU A 301 -1.49 9.41 -10.94
CA GLU A 301 -2.60 8.76 -11.64
C GLU A 301 -2.37 8.60 -13.16
N ASN A 302 -1.10 8.57 -13.57
CA ASN A 302 -0.68 8.34 -14.95
C ASN A 302 0.10 7.01 -15.05
N ILE A 303 -0.64 5.91 -15.24
CA ILE A 303 -0.07 4.56 -15.24
C ILE A 303 0.42 4.18 -16.64
N GLU A 304 1.72 4.33 -16.86
CA GLU A 304 2.34 4.04 -18.15
C GLU A 304 3.01 2.66 -18.18
N SER A 305 3.72 2.28 -17.11
CA SER A 305 4.57 1.10 -17.12
C SER A 305 3.79 -0.21 -17.13
N THR A 306 4.27 -1.15 -17.94
CA THR A 306 3.75 -2.53 -17.99
C THR A 306 3.78 -3.18 -16.61
N LYS A 307 4.84 -2.92 -15.83
CA LYS A 307 5.01 -3.52 -14.50
C LYS A 307 3.98 -3.02 -13.49
N CYS A 308 3.68 -1.72 -13.47
CA CYS A 308 2.63 -1.19 -12.63
C CYS A 308 1.26 -1.75 -13.03
N LYS A 309 0.98 -1.83 -14.34
CA LYS A 309 -0.24 -2.45 -14.88
C LYS A 309 -0.40 -3.90 -14.43
N GLU A 310 0.64 -4.72 -14.56
CA GLU A 310 0.64 -6.12 -14.11
C GLU A 310 0.34 -6.25 -12.60
N ILE A 311 0.90 -5.37 -11.78
CA ILE A 311 0.65 -5.33 -10.33
C ILE A 311 -0.82 -5.01 -10.04
N LEU A 312 -1.38 -4.01 -10.73
CA LEU A 312 -2.79 -3.62 -10.57
C LEU A 312 -3.73 -4.72 -11.05
N GLU A 313 -3.44 -5.36 -12.17
CA GLU A 313 -4.22 -6.53 -12.64
C GLU A 313 -4.16 -7.70 -11.66
N TYR A 314 -2.98 -7.99 -11.10
CA TYR A 314 -2.83 -9.00 -10.06
C TYR A 314 -3.71 -8.66 -8.85
N LEU A 315 -3.71 -7.41 -8.38
CA LEU A 315 -4.55 -6.98 -7.27
C LEU A 315 -6.03 -7.11 -7.59
N LYS A 316 -6.48 -6.58 -8.74
CA LYS A 316 -7.88 -6.67 -9.17
C LYS A 316 -8.36 -8.11 -9.22
N LYS A 317 -7.54 -9.02 -9.76
CA LYS A 317 -7.83 -10.45 -9.75
C LYS A 317 -8.00 -11.00 -8.33
N ASN A 318 -7.10 -10.69 -7.39
CA ASN A 318 -7.23 -11.15 -5.99
C ASN A 318 -8.44 -10.54 -5.25
N LEU A 319 -8.92 -9.37 -5.68
CA LEU A 319 -10.12 -8.73 -5.12
C LEU A 319 -11.42 -9.32 -5.69
N THR A 320 -11.39 -9.85 -6.91
CA THR A 320 -12.59 -10.28 -7.66
C THR A 320 -12.73 -11.80 -7.80
N THR A 321 -11.64 -12.56 -7.65
CA THR A 321 -11.68 -14.03 -7.58
C THR A 321 -11.37 -14.50 -6.17
N THR A 322 -12.10 -15.51 -5.69
CA THR A 322 -11.68 -16.28 -4.52
C THR A 322 -10.29 -16.82 -4.80
N SER A 323 -9.29 -16.33 -4.05
CA SER A 323 -8.16 -17.17 -3.71
C SER A 323 -8.75 -18.37 -2.96
N SER A 324 -8.98 -19.47 -3.68
CA SER A 324 -9.17 -20.78 -3.09
C SER A 324 -7.89 -21.11 -2.34
N ILE A 325 -7.83 -20.67 -1.08
CA ILE A 325 -6.85 -21.11 -0.11
C ILE A 325 -7.59 -22.13 0.73
N THR A 326 -7.41 -23.38 0.31
CA THR A 326 -7.46 -24.58 1.15
C THR A 326 -6.64 -24.41 2.42
#